data_AF-A0A379TV49-F1
#
_entry.id   AF-A0A379TV49-F1
#
_cell.length_a   1.000
_cell.length_b   1.000
_cell.length_c   1.000
_cell.angle_alpha   90.00
_cell.angle_beta   90.00
_cell.angle_gamma   90.00
#
_symmetry.space_group_name_H-M   'P 1'
#
loop_
_entity.id
_entity.type
_entity.pdbx_description
1 polymer ?
#
loop_
_entity_poly.entity_id
_entity_poly.type
_entity_poly.pdbx_seq_one_letter_code
_entity_poly.pdbx_strand_id
1 'polypeptide(L)'
;MLVIPLEANIAAIILNSWIPGIPVWLFSLVITLALTGSNLLSVKNYGEFEFWLALCKVIAILAFIALGAAAISGFYPYAEVSGISRLWDHGGFMPNGFGAVLSAMLITMFSFMGAEIVTIAAAESDTPDKHIVRATNSVIWRISIFYLCSIFVVVALIPWNMPGPEKRRLIPLGTGAASYSTRKIHYGLA
;
A
#
# COMPACT_ATOMS: atom_id res chain seq x y z
N MET A 1 -8.90 19.65 -4.45
CA MET A 1 -8.86 18.18 -4.54
C MET A 1 -10.03 17.64 -3.73
N LEU A 2 -11.12 17.23 -4.39
CA LEU A 2 -12.26 16.62 -3.70
C LEU A 2 -11.89 15.17 -3.39
N VAL A 3 -12.00 14.76 -2.13
CA VAL A 3 -11.68 13.39 -1.71
C VAL A 3 -12.71 12.45 -2.31
N ILE A 4 -12.25 11.44 -3.03
CA ILE A 4 -13.12 10.43 -3.61
C ILE A 4 -13.75 9.68 -2.42
N PRO A 5 -15.08 9.52 -2.34
CA PRO A 5 -15.76 8.82 -1.24
C PRO A 5 -15.17 7.44 -0.92
N LEU A 6 -14.57 6.79 -1.92
CA LEU A 6 -13.84 5.54 -1.80
C LEU A 6 -12.62 5.64 -0.87
N GLU A 7 -11.84 6.71 -0.93
CA GLU A 7 -10.64 6.91 -0.09
C GLU A 7 -11.03 7.06 1.39
N ALA A 8 -12.10 7.81 1.65
CA ALA A 8 -12.65 7.97 3.00
C ALA A 8 -13.16 6.63 3.56
N ASN A 9 -13.76 5.80 2.70
CA ASN A 9 -14.23 4.48 3.10
C ASN A 9 -13.06 3.54 3.44
N ILE A 10 -11.97 3.55 2.67
CA ILE A 10 -10.77 2.76 2.97
C ILE A 10 -10.14 3.21 4.30
N ALA A 11 -10.01 4.52 4.52
CA ALA A 11 -9.52 5.06 5.78
C ALA A 11 -10.40 4.67 6.97
N ALA A 12 -11.72 4.66 6.78
CA ALA A 12 -12.68 4.22 7.78
C ALA A 12 -12.56 2.73 8.13
N ILE A 13 -12.31 1.86 7.14
CA ILE A 13 -12.05 0.44 7.37
C ILE A 13 -10.77 0.25 8.21
N ILE A 14 -9.71 1.02 7.91
CA ILE A 14 -8.46 0.97 8.68
C ILE A 14 -8.70 1.44 10.13
N LEU A 15 -9.40 2.54 10.34
CA LEU A 15 -9.72 3.03 11.68
C LEU A 15 -10.63 2.09 12.46
N ASN A 16 -11.60 1.46 11.79
CA ASN A 16 -12.44 0.43 12.39
C ASN A 16 -11.60 -0.79 12.84
N SER A 17 -10.52 -1.12 12.11
CA SER A 17 -9.59 -2.18 12.55
C SER A 17 -8.85 -1.84 13.85
N TRP A 18 -8.65 -0.55 14.14
CA TRP A 18 -8.02 -0.07 15.37
C TRP A 18 -9.03 0.09 16.52
N ILE A 19 -10.23 0.57 16.21
CA ILE A 19 -11.32 0.79 17.17
C ILE A 19 -12.55 0.02 16.68
N PRO A 20 -12.66 -1.29 16.99
CA PRO A 20 -13.73 -2.15 16.47
C PRO A 20 -15.13 -1.89 17.04
N GLY A 21 -15.38 -0.74 17.70
CA GLY A 21 -16.67 -0.37 18.29
C GLY A 21 -17.48 0.65 17.48
N ILE A 22 -16.89 1.30 16.47
CA ILE A 22 -17.53 2.36 15.69
C ILE A 22 -17.76 1.87 14.26
N PRO A 23 -18.97 1.97 13.70
CA PRO A 23 -19.26 1.44 12.37
C PRO A 23 -18.53 2.23 11.28
N VAL A 24 -18.11 1.52 10.23
CA VAL A 24 -17.33 2.07 9.11
C VAL A 24 -18.00 3.28 8.46
N TRP A 25 -19.33 3.26 8.29
CA TRP A 25 -20.07 4.38 7.69
C TRP A 25 -19.92 5.69 8.49
N LEU A 26 -19.86 5.60 9.82
CA LEU A 26 -19.73 6.78 10.69
C LEU A 26 -18.32 7.36 10.59
N PHE A 27 -17.29 6.50 10.61
CA PHE A 27 -15.93 6.94 10.34
C PHE A 27 -15.79 7.57 8.95
N SER A 28 -16.35 6.94 7.92
CA SER A 28 -16.28 7.46 6.55
C SER A 28 -16.94 8.82 6.44
N LEU A 29 -18.09 9.02 7.10
CA LEU A 29 -18.81 10.30 7.12
C LEU A 29 -17.99 11.39 7.84
N VAL A 30 -17.45 11.10 9.01
CA VAL A 30 -16.62 12.04 9.78
C VAL A 30 -15.37 12.45 9.00
N ILE A 31 -14.67 11.49 8.40
CA ILE A 31 -13.48 11.73 7.58
C ILE A 31 -13.84 12.58 6.35
N THR A 32 -14.93 12.25 5.67
CA THR A 32 -15.40 13.00 4.50
C THR A 32 -15.77 14.44 4.84
N LEU A 33 -16.45 14.66 5.97
CA LEU A 33 -16.80 16.01 6.43
C LEU A 33 -15.56 16.79 6.89
N ALA A 34 -14.63 16.17 7.59
CA ALA A 34 -13.38 16.82 8.02
C ALA A 34 -12.55 17.26 6.80
N LEU A 35 -12.41 16.38 5.79
CA LEU A 35 -11.68 16.67 4.57
C LEU A 35 -12.39 17.71 3.70
N THR A 36 -13.72 17.61 3.57
CA THR A 36 -14.54 18.62 2.87
C THR A 36 -14.47 19.97 3.59
N GLY A 37 -14.53 20.00 4.92
CA GLY A 37 -14.39 21.21 5.73
C GLY A 37 -13.01 21.84 5.58
N SER A 38 -11.95 21.04 5.58
CA SER A 38 -10.59 21.50 5.26
C SER A 38 -10.45 22.02 3.83
N ASN A 39 -11.23 21.49 2.88
CA ASN A 39 -11.25 21.98 1.50
C ASN A 39 -12.03 23.30 1.33
N LEU A 40 -12.99 23.60 2.21
CA LEU A 40 -13.81 24.83 2.16
C LEU A 40 -13.21 25.98 2.96
N LEU A 41 -12.49 25.66 4.04
CA LEU A 41 -11.67 26.62 4.78
C LEU A 41 -10.33 26.76 4.05
N SER A 42 -10.16 27.78 3.20
CA SER A 42 -8.91 28.59 3.11
C SER A 42 -8.69 29.21 1.73
N VAL A 43 -8.74 30.54 1.67
CA VAL A 43 -8.18 31.36 0.57
C VAL A 43 -6.90 32.08 1.03
N LYS A 44 -6.47 31.91 2.31
CA LYS A 44 -5.38 32.72 2.89
C LYS A 44 -4.19 31.95 3.46
N ASN A 45 -4.37 30.69 3.90
CA ASN A 45 -3.28 29.83 4.43
C ASN A 45 -3.12 28.51 3.64
N TYR A 46 -3.82 28.35 2.52
CA TYR A 46 -3.96 27.09 1.80
C TYR A 46 -2.61 26.51 1.33
N GLY A 47 -1.70 27.38 0.85
CA GLY A 47 -0.37 26.95 0.38
C GLY A 47 0.53 26.37 1.47
N GLU A 48 0.46 26.89 2.71
CA GLU A 48 1.26 26.34 3.82
C GLU A 48 0.71 25.00 4.29
N PHE A 49 -0.62 24.87 4.46
CA PHE A 49 -1.24 23.60 4.87
C PHE A 49 -1.03 22.49 3.83
N GLU A 50 -1.15 22.81 2.54
CA GLU A 50 -0.88 21.87 1.46
C GLU A 50 0.59 21.42 1.46
N PHE A 51 1.52 22.34 1.71
CA PHE A 51 2.94 22.03 1.85
C PHE A 51 3.21 21.08 3.04
N TRP A 52 2.66 21.35 4.23
CA TRP A 52 2.83 20.49 5.40
C TRP A 52 2.25 19.07 5.19
N LEU A 53 1.08 18.96 4.56
CA LEU A 53 0.47 17.67 4.24
C LEU A 53 1.27 16.90 3.17
N ALA A 54 1.78 17.60 2.15
CA ALA A 54 2.66 16.99 1.15
C ALA A 54 3.98 16.51 1.77
N LEU A 55 4.56 17.27 2.70
CA LEU A 55 5.76 16.90 3.42
C LEU A 55 5.57 15.64 4.27
N CYS A 56 4.44 15.53 4.97
CA CYS A 56 4.10 14.34 5.75
C CYS A 56 4.10 13.06 4.89
N LYS A 57 3.53 13.12 3.68
CA LYS A 57 3.53 12.00 2.73
C LYS A 57 4.94 11.57 2.34
N VAL A 58 5.82 12.52 2.03
CA VAL A 58 7.21 12.23 1.65
C VAL A 58 7.97 11.60 2.81
N ILE A 59 7.85 12.15 4.02
CA ILE A 59 8.50 11.59 5.22
C ILE A 59 8.02 10.15 5.49
N ALA A 60 6.71 9.89 5.37
CA ALA A 60 6.16 8.55 5.57
C ALA A 60 6.72 7.53 4.58
N ILE A 61 6.83 7.90 3.29
CA ILE A 61 7.41 7.02 2.26
C ILE A 61 8.90 6.77 2.53
N LEU A 62 9.66 7.81 2.87
CA LEU A 62 11.08 7.67 3.19
C LEU A 62 11.30 6.79 4.42
N ALA A 63 10.49 6.96 5.47
CA ALA A 63 10.54 6.11 6.65
C ALA A 63 10.21 4.66 6.31
N PHE A 64 9.18 4.42 5.49
CA PHE A 64 8.81 3.08 5.04
C PHE A 64 9.95 2.40 4.26
N ILE A 65 10.56 3.10 3.30
CA ILE A 65 11.66 2.57 2.50
C ILE A 65 12.89 2.31 3.38
N ALA A 66 13.22 3.22 4.30
CA ALA A 66 14.36 3.06 5.20
C ALA A 66 14.18 1.87 6.16
N LEU A 67 13.01 1.74 6.78
CA LEU A 67 12.67 0.59 7.63
C LEU A 67 12.68 -0.72 6.84
N GLY A 68 12.17 -0.69 5.61
CA GLY A 68 12.19 -1.83 4.71
C GLY A 68 13.59 -2.27 4.34
N ALA A 69 14.46 -1.32 3.98
CA ALA A 69 15.86 -1.59 3.68
C ALA A 69 16.63 -2.12 4.91
N ALA A 70 16.36 -1.57 6.11
CA ALA A 70 16.95 -2.05 7.36
C ALA A 70 16.50 -3.47 7.74
N ALA A 71 15.24 -3.82 7.43
CA ALA A 71 14.75 -5.18 7.60
C ALA A 71 15.39 -6.14 6.58
N ILE A 72 15.50 -5.74 5.31
CA ILE A 72 16.16 -6.55 4.26
C ILE A 72 17.65 -6.77 4.56
N SER A 73 18.35 -5.78 5.14
CA SER A 73 19.77 -5.91 5.50
C SER A 73 20.04 -6.77 6.73
N GLY A 74 19.00 -7.31 7.37
CA GLY A 74 19.13 -8.20 8.53
C GLY A 74 19.51 -7.48 9.83
N PHE A 75 19.43 -6.14 9.87
CA PHE A 75 19.79 -5.35 11.06
C PHE A 75 18.72 -5.40 12.16
N TYR A 76 17.55 -6.00 11.88
CA TYR A 76 16.43 -6.08 12.82
C TYR A 76 16.21 -7.50 13.37
N PRO A 77 16.42 -7.76 14.67
CA PRO A 77 16.38 -9.12 15.25
C PRO A 77 14.98 -9.75 15.31
N TYR A 78 13.91 -8.96 15.14
CA TYR A 78 12.53 -9.47 15.07
C TYR A 78 12.04 -9.70 13.64
N ALA A 79 12.85 -9.37 12.62
CA ALA A 79 12.54 -9.75 11.25
C ALA A 79 13.04 -11.19 11.05
N GLU A 80 12.12 -12.15 10.94
CA GLU A 80 12.45 -13.53 10.52
C GLU A 80 12.99 -13.62 9.07
N VAL A 81 13.31 -12.48 8.46
CA VAL A 81 13.68 -12.35 7.05
C VAL A 81 14.94 -11.50 6.97
N SER A 82 15.99 -12.07 6.40
CA SER A 82 17.22 -11.39 6.01
C SER A 82 17.43 -11.63 4.52
N GLY A 83 17.48 -10.57 3.71
CA GLY A 83 17.69 -10.63 2.26
C GLY A 83 16.42 -10.60 1.39
N ILE A 84 16.61 -10.89 0.10
CA ILE A 84 15.60 -10.78 -0.99
C ILE A 84 15.02 -12.17 -1.33
N SER A 85 15.31 -13.20 -0.53
CA SER A 85 15.01 -14.60 -0.85
C SER A 85 13.51 -14.87 -1.02
N ARG A 86 12.65 -14.11 -0.31
CA ARG A 86 11.18 -14.17 -0.41
C ARG A 86 10.64 -13.95 -1.84
N LEU A 87 11.39 -13.29 -2.74
CA LEU A 87 10.99 -13.13 -4.15
C LEU A 87 10.93 -14.45 -4.92
N TRP A 88 11.71 -15.47 -4.52
CA TRP A 88 11.80 -16.76 -5.22
C TRP A 88 11.56 -17.99 -4.35
N ASP A 89 11.65 -17.89 -3.02
CA ASP A 89 11.60 -19.05 -2.10
C ASP A 89 10.27 -19.81 -2.09
N HIS A 90 9.17 -19.17 -2.52
CA HIS A 90 7.82 -19.72 -2.44
C HIS A 90 7.30 -20.13 -3.82
N GLY A 91 8.01 -21.02 -4.51
CA GLY A 91 7.61 -21.52 -5.85
C GLY A 91 8.14 -20.70 -7.03
N GLY A 92 9.20 -19.92 -6.84
CA GLY A 92 9.84 -19.10 -7.87
C GLY A 92 9.19 -17.72 -8.07
N PHE A 93 9.63 -16.98 -9.09
CA PHE A 93 9.12 -15.63 -9.42
C PHE A 93 7.64 -15.63 -9.82
N MET A 94 7.18 -16.74 -10.43
CA MET A 94 5.84 -16.84 -11.02
C MET A 94 5.15 -18.15 -10.58
N PRO A 95 4.85 -18.28 -9.28
CA PRO A 95 4.34 -19.52 -8.70
C PRO A 95 2.91 -19.85 -9.17
N ASN A 96 2.13 -18.83 -9.55
CA ASN A 96 0.77 -18.97 -10.06
C ASN A 96 0.70 -19.00 -11.61
N GLY A 97 1.86 -19.09 -12.29
CA GLY A 97 1.94 -19.13 -13.75
C GLY A 97 1.67 -17.79 -14.47
N PHE A 98 1.79 -17.80 -15.79
CA PHE A 98 1.68 -16.59 -16.62
C PHE A 98 0.28 -15.97 -16.61
N GLY A 99 -0.76 -16.81 -16.47
CA GLY A 99 -2.14 -16.34 -16.35
C GLY A 99 -2.34 -15.39 -15.16
N ALA A 100 -1.70 -15.65 -14.02
CA ALA A 100 -1.78 -14.77 -12.85
C ALA A 100 -1.11 -13.42 -13.08
N VAL A 101 -0.02 -13.38 -13.86
CA VAL A 101 0.64 -12.11 -14.25
C VAL A 101 -0.30 -11.28 -15.11
N LEU A 102 -0.93 -11.89 -16.12
CA LEU A 102 -1.92 -11.20 -16.96
C LEU A 102 -3.11 -10.69 -16.14
N SER A 103 -3.67 -11.49 -15.24
CA SER A 103 -4.76 -11.06 -14.36
C SER A 103 -4.34 -9.90 -13.46
N ALA A 104 -3.15 -9.95 -12.85
CA ALA A 104 -2.63 -8.87 -12.03
C ALA A 104 -2.37 -7.59 -12.83
N MET A 105 -1.86 -7.71 -14.06
CA MET A 105 -1.70 -6.58 -14.98
C MET A 105 -3.04 -5.93 -15.30
N LEU A 106 -4.07 -6.72 -15.64
CA LEU A 106 -5.41 -6.20 -15.93
C LEU A 106 -6.01 -5.46 -14.73
N ILE A 107 -5.98 -6.07 -13.53
CA ILE A 107 -6.48 -5.43 -12.30
C ILE A 107 -5.72 -4.12 -12.03
N THR A 108 -4.40 -4.14 -12.23
CA THR A 108 -3.54 -2.96 -12.06
C THR A 108 -3.89 -1.86 -13.06
N MET A 109 -4.11 -2.19 -14.33
CA MET A 109 -4.53 -1.22 -15.36
C MET A 109 -5.87 -0.58 -15.01
N PHE A 110 -6.87 -1.36 -14.57
CA PHE A 110 -8.14 -0.81 -14.11
C PHE A 110 -7.99 0.10 -12.89
N SER A 111 -7.04 -0.20 -11.99
CA SER A 111 -6.74 0.66 -10.84
C SER A 111 -6.08 1.99 -11.22
N PHE A 112 -5.48 2.09 -12.42
CA PHE A 112 -4.83 3.31 -12.92
C PHE A 112 -5.70 4.13 -13.88
N MET A 113 -6.97 3.78 -14.08
CA MET A 113 -7.89 4.42 -15.03
C MET A 113 -8.12 5.94 -14.81
N GLY A 114 -7.62 6.54 -13.74
CA GLY A 114 -7.61 8.00 -13.53
C GLY A 114 -6.38 8.73 -14.06
N ALA A 115 -5.26 8.03 -14.28
CA ALA A 115 -4.00 8.65 -14.75
C ALA A 115 -4.08 9.09 -16.22
N GLU A 116 -4.91 8.40 -17.01
CA GLU A 116 -5.14 8.69 -18.43
C GLU A 116 -5.77 10.07 -18.64
N ILE A 117 -6.66 10.50 -17.73
CA ILE A 117 -7.35 11.80 -17.82
C ILE A 117 -6.36 12.97 -17.70
N VAL A 118 -5.35 12.84 -16.82
CA VAL A 118 -4.29 13.86 -16.67
C VAL A 118 -3.43 13.93 -17.93
N THR A 119 -3.15 12.79 -18.55
CA THR A 119 -2.38 12.75 -19.80
C THR A 119 -3.14 13.34 -20.99
N ILE A 120 -4.45 13.11 -21.08
CA ILE A 120 -5.31 13.69 -22.13
C ILE A 120 -5.43 15.21 -21.93
N ALA A 121 -5.71 15.67 -20.72
CA ALA A 121 -5.80 17.10 -20.42
C ALA A 121 -4.47 17.85 -20.68
N ALA A 122 -3.33 17.19 -20.43
CA ALA A 122 -2.02 17.73 -20.78
C ALA A 122 -1.76 17.74 -22.30
N ALA A 123 -2.31 16.79 -23.05
CA ALA A 123 -2.19 16.68 -24.50
C ALA A 123 -3.13 17.64 -25.27
N GLU A 124 -4.28 17.97 -24.69
CA GLU A 124 -5.27 18.92 -25.25
C GLU A 124 -5.01 20.38 -24.84
N SER A 125 -4.02 20.65 -23.99
CA SER A 125 -3.68 22.03 -23.63
C SER A 125 -2.96 22.73 -24.79
N ASP A 126 -3.55 23.79 -25.34
CA ASP A 126 -3.12 24.48 -26.57
C ASP A 126 -1.70 25.07 -26.53
N THR A 127 -1.09 25.24 -25.35
CA THR A 127 0.32 25.64 -25.20
C THR A 127 0.88 25.18 -23.84
N PRO A 128 1.40 23.94 -23.72
CA PRO A 128 2.03 23.51 -22.50
C PRO A 128 3.42 24.15 -22.44
N ASP A 129 3.62 25.11 -21.54
CA ASP A 129 4.94 25.68 -21.30
C ASP A 129 5.93 24.54 -20.95
N LYS A 130 7.13 24.57 -21.53
CA LYS A 130 8.18 23.57 -21.28
C LYS A 130 8.47 23.41 -19.78
N HIS A 131 8.29 24.47 -19.00
CA HIS A 131 8.43 24.44 -17.55
C HIS A 131 7.34 23.61 -16.86
N ILE A 132 6.10 23.67 -17.35
CA ILE A 132 4.97 22.90 -16.81
C ILE A 132 5.15 21.41 -17.13
N VAL A 133 5.50 21.08 -18.38
CA VAL A 133 5.75 19.69 -18.79
C VAL A 133 6.90 19.08 -17.98
N ARG A 134 7.99 19.84 -17.79
CA ARG A 134 9.14 19.39 -16.99
C ARG A 134 8.77 19.20 -15.52
N ALA A 135 7.96 20.09 -14.94
CA ALA A 135 7.47 19.95 -13.58
C ALA A 135 6.61 18.69 -13.43
N THR A 136 5.67 18.46 -14.34
CA THR A 136 4.80 17.27 -14.36
C THR A 136 5.61 15.99 -14.52
N ASN A 137 6.54 15.91 -15.48
CA ASN A 137 7.39 14.74 -15.67
C ASN A 137 8.29 14.46 -14.45
N SER A 138 8.75 15.51 -13.77
CA SER A 138 9.51 15.38 -12.52
C SER A 138 8.66 14.79 -11.39
N VAL A 139 7.38 15.16 -11.30
CA VAL A 139 6.44 14.56 -10.35
C VAL A 139 6.18 13.10 -10.68
N ILE A 140 5.90 12.77 -11.94
CA ILE A 140 5.65 11.40 -12.41
C ILE A 140 6.83 10.49 -12.05
N TRP A 141 8.06 10.90 -12.38
CA TRP A 141 9.25 10.10 -12.09
C TRP A 141 9.44 9.82 -10.59
N ARG A 142 9.19 10.81 -9.73
CA ARG A 142 9.24 10.62 -8.27
C ARG A 142 8.19 9.62 -7.80
N ILE A 143 6.95 9.73 -8.25
CA ILE A 143 5.87 8.80 -7.89
C ILE A 143 6.24 7.38 -8.34
N SER A 144 6.73 7.22 -9.57
CA SER A 144 7.15 5.92 -10.11
C SER A 144 8.25 5.27 -9.27
N ILE A 145 9.29 6.03 -8.90
CA ILE A 145 10.37 5.51 -8.05
C ILE A 145 9.81 5.06 -6.69
N PHE A 146 9.06 5.93 -6.01
CA PHE A 146 8.54 5.60 -4.68
C PHE A 146 7.61 4.39 -4.71
N TYR A 147 6.77 4.29 -5.74
CA TYR A 147 5.86 3.17 -5.93
C TYR A 147 6.61 1.85 -6.16
N LEU A 148 7.58 1.83 -7.09
CA LEU A 148 8.39 0.65 -7.38
C LEU A 148 9.24 0.22 -6.18
N CYS A 149 9.90 1.18 -5.50
CA CYS A 149 10.65 0.89 -4.28
C CYS A 149 9.76 0.33 -3.19
N SER A 150 8.55 0.87 -3.01
CA SER A 150 7.62 0.40 -1.97
C SER A 150 7.14 -1.01 -2.26
N ILE A 151 6.74 -1.31 -3.51
CA ILE A 151 6.34 -2.67 -3.91
C ILE A 151 7.50 -3.65 -3.71
N PHE A 152 8.71 -3.28 -4.14
CA PHE A 152 9.88 -4.12 -3.97
C PHE A 152 10.11 -4.48 -2.50
N VAL A 153 10.05 -3.49 -1.61
CA VAL A 153 10.16 -3.69 -0.16
C VAL A 153 9.05 -4.62 0.36
N VAL A 154 7.79 -4.41 -0.04
CA VAL A 154 6.66 -5.25 0.40
C VAL A 154 6.86 -6.71 -0.03
N VAL A 155 7.21 -6.95 -1.29
CA VAL A 155 7.39 -8.31 -1.84
C VAL A 155 8.64 -9.00 -1.25
N ALA A 156 9.68 -8.23 -0.91
CA ALA A 156 10.86 -8.75 -0.23
C ALA A 156 10.59 -9.14 1.23
N LEU A 157 9.69 -8.44 1.92
CA LEU A 157 9.42 -8.68 3.34
C LEU A 157 8.29 -9.69 3.59
N ILE A 158 7.21 -9.60 2.82
CA ILE A 158 5.99 -10.37 3.06
C ILE A 158 5.88 -11.48 2.00
N PRO A 159 5.94 -12.76 2.40
CA PRO A 159 5.72 -13.84 1.44
C PRO A 159 4.30 -13.76 0.86
N TRP A 160 4.20 -13.94 -0.45
CA TRP A 160 2.93 -13.83 -1.17
C TRP A 160 1.88 -14.85 -0.72
N ASN A 161 2.28 -15.96 -0.08
CA ASN A 161 1.39 -17.02 0.37
C ASN A 161 0.82 -16.80 1.79
N MET A 162 1.15 -15.70 2.47
CA MET A 162 0.61 -15.44 3.79
C MET A 162 -0.90 -15.20 3.73
N PRO A 163 -1.71 -15.92 4.53
CA PRO A 163 -3.14 -15.64 4.62
C PRO A 163 -3.36 -14.23 5.17
N GLY A 164 -4.20 -13.46 4.46
CA GLY A 164 -4.54 -12.10 4.85
C GLY A 164 -5.11 -12.00 6.28
N PRO A 165 -5.09 -10.82 6.90
CA PRO A 165 -5.48 -10.62 8.30
C PRO A 165 -6.87 -11.18 8.63
N GLU A 166 -7.81 -11.04 7.70
CA GLU A 166 -9.17 -11.58 7.79
C GLU A 166 -9.18 -13.12 7.78
N LYS A 167 -8.46 -13.74 6.84
CA LYS A 167 -8.31 -15.21 6.78
C LYS A 167 -7.59 -15.75 8.01
N ARG A 168 -6.61 -15.02 8.57
CA ARG A 168 -5.93 -15.37 9.82
C ARG A 168 -6.88 -15.40 11.02
N ARG A 169 -7.88 -14.50 11.06
CA ARG A 169 -8.89 -14.44 12.13
C ARG A 169 -9.89 -15.58 12.09
N LEU A 170 -10.15 -16.13 10.89
CA LEU A 170 -11.06 -17.26 10.65
C LEU A 170 -10.40 -18.63 10.84
N ILE A 171 -9.07 -18.70 10.90
CA ILE A 171 -8.35 -19.92 11.30
C ILE A 171 -8.32 -19.91 12.83
N PRO A 172 -9.08 -20.77 13.53
CA PRO A 172 -9.01 -20.84 14.98
C PRO A 172 -7.57 -21.20 15.36
N LEU A 173 -7.00 -20.50 16.33
CA LEU A 173 -5.65 -20.70 16.89
C LEU A 173 -5.32 -22.14 17.35
N GLY A 174 -6.23 -23.11 17.18
CA GLY A 174 -6.07 -24.52 17.54
C GLY A 174 -5.64 -25.48 16.42
N THR A 175 -5.70 -25.10 15.13
CA THR A 175 -5.36 -26.05 14.04
C THR A 175 -3.86 -26.22 13.78
N GLY A 176 -3.03 -25.27 14.22
CA GLY A 176 -1.56 -25.41 14.17
C GLY A 176 -0.99 -26.36 15.24
N ALA A 177 -1.62 -26.42 16.42
CA ALA A 177 -1.19 -27.28 17.53
C ALA A 177 -1.52 -28.77 17.28
N ALA A 178 -2.66 -29.05 16.64
CA ALA A 178 -3.05 -30.42 16.29
C ALA A 178 -2.12 -31.05 15.24
N SER A 179 -1.61 -30.26 14.28
CA SER A 179 -0.69 -30.77 13.26
C SER A 179 0.73 -31.03 13.80
N TYR A 180 1.15 -30.31 14.85
CA TYR A 180 2.42 -30.56 15.54
C TYR A 180 2.38 -31.82 16.42
N SER A 181 1.25 -32.07 17.10
CA SER A 181 1.08 -33.27 17.94
C SER A 181 1.07 -34.56 17.11
N THR A 182 0.36 -34.58 15.97
CA THR A 182 0.32 -35.76 15.10
C THR A 182 1.67 -36.07 14.46
N ARG A 183 2.50 -35.04 14.18
CA ARG A 183 3.87 -35.25 13.67
C ARG A 183 4.84 -35.78 14.74
N LYS A 184 4.70 -35.37 16.01
CA LYS A 184 5.54 -35.93 17.09
C LYS A 184 5.24 -37.41 17.38
N ILE A 185 3.98 -37.82 17.28
CA ILE A 185 3.58 -39.22 17.51
C ILE A 185 4.13 -40.14 16.41
N HIS A 186 4.30 -39.62 15.18
CA HIS A 186 4.80 -40.42 14.06
C HIS A 186 6.34 -40.58 14.03
N TYR A 187 7.08 -39.72 14.74
CA TYR A 187 8.56 -39.71 14.75
C TYR A 187 9.18 -40.07 16.11
N GLY A 188 8.46 -40.74 17.01
CA GLY A 188 9.05 -41.55 18.09
C GLY A 188 10.20 -40.93 18.91
N LEU A 189 10.18 -39.63 19.19
CA LEU A 189 11.11 -38.99 20.11
C LEU A 189 10.30 -38.50 21.31
N ALA A 190 10.35 -39.34 22.36
CA ALA A 190 9.90 -39.03 23.71
C ALA A 190 10.69 -37.85 24.29
#